data_AF-A0AA42R9M1-F1
#
_entry.id   AF-A0AA42R9M1-F1
#
_cell.length_a   1.000
_cell.length_b   1.000
_cell.length_c   1.000
_cell.angle_alpha   90.00
_cell.angle_beta   90.00
_cell.angle_gamma   90.00
#
_symmetry.space_group_name_H-M   'P 1'
#
loop_
_entity.id
_entity.type
_entity.pdbx_description
1 polymer ?
#
loop_
_entity_poly.entity_id
_entity_poly.type
_entity_poly.pdbx_seq_one_letter_code
_entity_poly.pdbx_strand_id
1 'polypeptide(L)'
;MKTVSNRIALHCLNHWQARGRDPAALLHPCGIAHEELLLPQGRLDTGRHFRLLAGAAPHVDLALDWTPPALPGLFADFMSLASLCCNAATLRQALHFFLAYRPLIGESDEIRLQEEEGQARISYH
;
A
#
# COMPACT_ATOMS: atom_id res chain seq x y z
N MET A 1 6.00 10.35 8.65
CA MET A 1 5.93 8.95 8.16
C MET A 1 4.57 8.83 7.49
N LYS A 2 4.54 8.66 6.16
CA LYS A 2 3.28 8.54 5.41
C LYS A 2 2.70 7.15 5.63
N THR A 3 1.38 7.03 5.74
CA THR A 3 0.68 5.74 5.87
C THR A 3 0.62 5.00 4.54
N VAL A 4 0.42 3.68 4.60
CA VAL A 4 0.10 2.84 3.42
C VAL A 4 -1.05 3.42 2.61
N SER A 5 -2.16 3.83 3.25
CA SER A 5 -3.31 4.42 2.55
C SER A 5 -2.96 5.69 1.79
N ASN A 6 -2.13 6.58 2.36
CA ASN A 6 -1.67 7.78 1.65
C ASN A 6 -0.74 7.45 0.48
N ARG A 7 0.12 6.43 0.61
CA ARG A 7 0.98 5.97 -0.50
C ARG A 7 0.16 5.40 -1.64
N ILE A 8 -0.81 4.53 -1.33
CA ILE A 8 -1.73 3.98 -2.32
C ILE A 8 -2.50 5.11 -3.02
N ALA A 9 -3.00 6.10 -2.27
CA ALA A 9 -3.70 7.23 -2.85
C ALA A 9 -2.83 8.04 -3.83
N LEU A 10 -1.57 8.30 -3.47
CA LEU A 10 -0.61 8.97 -4.36
C LEU A 10 -0.30 8.12 -5.60
N HIS A 11 -0.18 6.80 -5.47
CA HIS A 11 0.02 5.90 -6.62
C HIS A 11 -1.18 5.93 -7.56
N CYS A 12 -2.42 5.83 -7.04
CA CYS A 12 -3.63 5.96 -7.83
C CYS A 12 -3.66 7.32 -8.57
N LEU A 13 -3.30 8.40 -7.88
CA LEU A 13 -3.31 9.74 -8.45
C LEU A 13 -2.25 9.92 -9.54
N ASN A 14 -1.01 9.48 -9.30
CA ASN A 14 0.06 9.55 -10.28
C ASN A 14 -0.30 8.76 -11.55
N HIS A 15 -0.88 7.59 -11.38
CA HIS A 15 -1.33 6.74 -12.48
C HIS A 15 -2.50 7.34 -13.26
N TRP A 16 -3.40 8.03 -12.55
CA TRP A 16 -4.50 8.79 -13.11
C TRP A 16 -4.00 9.95 -13.98
N GLN A 17 -3.07 10.74 -13.43
CA GLN A 17 -2.44 11.88 -14.11
C GLN A 17 -1.59 11.46 -15.30
N ALA A 18 -0.87 10.34 -15.21
CA ALA A 18 -0.08 9.79 -16.31
C ALA A 18 -0.91 9.45 -17.55
N ARG A 19 -2.23 9.25 -17.38
CA ARG A 19 -3.21 9.06 -18.47
C ARG A 19 -3.86 10.37 -18.94
N GLY A 20 -3.35 11.52 -18.51
CA GLY A 20 -3.88 12.83 -18.85
C GLY A 20 -5.23 13.15 -18.22
N ARG A 21 -5.63 12.42 -17.16
CA ARG A 21 -6.91 12.64 -16.47
C ARG A 21 -6.75 13.66 -15.34
N ASP A 22 -7.81 14.44 -15.15
CA ASP A 22 -7.87 15.44 -14.09
C ASP A 22 -7.84 14.80 -12.68
N PRO A 23 -6.85 15.14 -11.82
CA PRO A 23 -6.82 14.79 -10.40
C PRO A 23 -8.14 15.01 -9.66
N ALA A 24 -8.82 16.13 -9.91
CA ALA A 24 -10.01 16.51 -9.15
C ALA A 24 -11.17 15.54 -9.42
N ALA A 25 -11.25 15.00 -10.65
CA ALA A 25 -12.25 14.00 -11.03
C ALA A 25 -12.14 12.69 -10.21
N LEU A 26 -10.95 12.35 -9.71
CA LEU A 26 -10.74 11.19 -8.84
C LEU A 26 -10.90 11.54 -7.35
N LEU A 27 -10.35 12.67 -6.92
CA LEU A 27 -10.24 13.01 -5.49
C LEU A 27 -11.53 13.62 -4.91
N HIS A 28 -12.22 14.50 -5.67
CA HIS A 28 -13.38 15.24 -5.19
C HIS A 28 -14.56 14.31 -4.80
N PRO A 29 -14.94 13.28 -5.61
CA PRO A 29 -15.99 12.33 -5.22
C PRO A 29 -15.66 11.53 -3.96
N CYS A 30 -14.37 11.40 -3.63
CA CYS A 30 -13.91 10.67 -2.46
C CYS A 30 -13.92 11.54 -1.19
N GLY A 31 -14.04 12.87 -1.32
CA GLY A 31 -13.89 13.82 -0.22
C GLY A 31 -12.42 13.96 0.23
N ILE A 32 -11.49 13.87 -0.73
CA ILE A 32 -10.05 13.97 -0.49
C ILE A 32 -9.56 15.27 -1.12
N ALA A 33 -8.90 16.13 -0.33
CA ALA A 33 -8.19 17.28 -0.87
C ALA A 33 -6.81 16.85 -1.38
N HIS A 34 -6.32 17.48 -2.46
CA HIS A 34 -5.00 17.11 -3.01
C HIS A 34 -3.88 17.38 -2.00
N GLU A 35 -3.97 18.51 -1.32
CA GLU A 35 -3.00 18.98 -0.32
C GLU A 35 -2.94 18.06 0.89
N GLU A 36 -4.05 17.39 1.22
CA GLU A 36 -4.11 16.42 2.32
C GLU A 36 -3.18 15.23 2.10
N LEU A 37 -3.02 14.79 0.84
CA LEU A 37 -2.14 13.67 0.49
C LEU A 37 -0.64 14.02 0.63
N LEU A 38 -0.32 15.32 0.63
CA LEU A 38 1.05 15.81 0.77
C LEU A 38 1.48 15.92 2.24
N LEU A 39 0.54 15.90 3.19
CA LEU A 39 0.83 15.99 4.62
C LEU A 39 1.68 14.80 5.08
N PRO A 40 2.84 15.03 5.74
CA PRO A 40 3.74 13.96 6.19
C PRO A 40 3.14 12.94 7.16
N GLN A 41 2.01 13.29 7.78
CA GLN A 41 1.26 12.51 8.77
C GLN A 41 -0.24 12.46 8.41
N GLY A 42 -0.60 12.81 7.17
CA GLY A 42 -1.98 12.70 6.70
C GLY A 42 -2.47 11.26 6.82
N ARG A 43 -3.69 11.09 7.33
CA ARG A 43 -4.37 9.80 7.39
C ARG A 43 -5.70 9.94 6.67
N LEU A 44 -5.82 9.22 5.56
CA LEU A 44 -7.13 8.91 5.01
C LEU A 44 -7.85 7.95 5.96
N ASP A 45 -9.10 8.25 6.31
CA ASP A 45 -9.94 7.24 6.96
C ASP A 45 -10.29 6.13 5.97
N THR A 46 -10.63 4.99 6.53
CA THR A 46 -10.96 3.77 5.80
C THR A 46 -12.04 3.99 4.73
N GLY A 47 -13.06 4.79 5.03
CA GLY A 47 -14.16 5.07 4.09
C GLY A 47 -13.70 5.86 2.88
N ARG A 48 -12.91 6.93 3.09
CA ARG A 48 -12.31 7.71 2.00
C ARG A 48 -11.33 6.90 1.17
N HIS A 49 -10.53 6.06 1.83
CA HIS A 49 -9.59 5.17 1.16
C HIS A 49 -10.29 4.18 0.22
N PHE A 50 -11.33 3.49 0.70
CA PHE A 50 -12.05 2.52 -0.15
C PHE A 50 -12.84 3.19 -1.27
N ARG A 51 -13.41 4.39 -1.06
CA ARG A 51 -14.03 5.15 -2.16
C ARG A 51 -13.01 5.49 -3.25
N LEU A 52 -11.79 5.88 -2.88
CA LEU A 52 -10.72 6.16 -3.82
C LEU A 52 -10.35 4.92 -4.63
N LEU A 53 -10.18 3.78 -3.97
CA LEU A 53 -9.89 2.51 -4.63
C LEU A 53 -11.01 2.10 -5.60
N ALA A 54 -12.27 2.20 -5.17
CA ALA A 54 -13.42 1.91 -6.01
C ALA A 54 -13.55 2.86 -7.21
N GLY A 55 -13.20 4.15 -7.03
CA GLY A 55 -13.19 5.13 -8.11
C GLY A 55 -12.03 4.92 -9.10
N ALA A 56 -10.87 4.48 -8.62
CA ALA A 56 -9.71 4.20 -9.47
C ALA A 56 -9.84 2.86 -10.23
N ALA A 57 -10.38 1.83 -9.58
CA ALA A 57 -10.37 0.44 -10.06
C ALA A 57 -10.90 0.24 -11.50
N PRO A 58 -12.00 0.86 -11.96
CA PRO A 58 -12.50 0.71 -13.33
C PRO A 58 -11.52 1.21 -14.40
N HIS A 59 -10.51 1.97 -13.98
CA HIS A 59 -9.59 2.62 -14.87
C HIS A 59 -8.12 2.24 -14.64
N VAL A 60 -7.89 1.31 -13.73
CA VAL A 60 -6.61 0.63 -13.54
C VAL A 60 -6.65 -0.63 -14.39
N ASP A 61 -5.75 -0.72 -15.36
CA ASP A 61 -5.56 -1.98 -16.06
C ASP A 61 -4.68 -2.89 -15.21
N LEU A 62 -5.33 -3.70 -14.37
CA LEU A 62 -4.66 -4.65 -13.48
C LEU A 62 -3.83 -5.70 -14.26
N ALA A 63 -4.09 -5.88 -15.56
CA ALA A 63 -3.36 -6.83 -16.40
C ALA A 63 -2.09 -6.23 -17.03
N LEU A 64 -2.00 -4.90 -17.19
CA LEU A 64 -0.87 -4.24 -17.88
C LEU A 64 0.09 -3.49 -16.94
N ASP A 65 -0.38 -2.97 -15.80
CA ASP A 65 0.43 -2.07 -14.97
C ASP A 65 0.70 -2.56 -13.53
N TRP A 66 0.12 -3.69 -13.14
CA TRP A 66 0.38 -4.27 -11.83
C TRP A 66 1.60 -5.20 -11.91
N THR A 67 2.79 -4.62 -12.02
CA THR A 67 3.99 -5.38 -11.65
C THR A 67 3.78 -5.86 -10.21
N PRO A 68 3.94 -7.17 -9.91
CA PRO A 68 3.77 -7.66 -8.55
C PRO A 68 4.65 -6.82 -7.62
N PRO A 69 4.15 -6.43 -6.44
CA PRO A 69 4.88 -5.55 -5.53
C PRO A 69 6.28 -6.11 -5.30
N ALA A 70 7.26 -5.49 -5.93
CA ALA A 70 8.64 -5.91 -5.87
C ALA A 70 9.32 -5.21 -4.69
N LEU A 71 10.44 -5.79 -4.20
CA LEU A 71 11.23 -5.18 -3.13
C LEU A 71 11.54 -3.69 -3.34
N PRO A 72 11.84 -3.19 -4.56
CA PRO A 72 12.02 -1.75 -4.80
C PRO A 72 10.84 -0.88 -4.35
N GLY A 73 9.60 -1.34 -4.50
CA GLY A 73 8.42 -0.62 -4.03
C GLY A 73 8.37 -0.54 -2.50
N LEU A 74 8.70 -1.63 -1.82
CA LEU A 74 8.80 -1.65 -0.36
C LEU A 74 9.92 -0.73 0.15
N PHE A 75 11.07 -0.67 -0.54
CA PHE A 75 12.14 0.28 -0.21
C PHE A 75 11.74 1.74 -0.45
N ALA A 76 11.07 2.04 -1.56
CA ALA A 76 10.65 3.40 -1.91
C ALA A 76 9.62 3.97 -0.92
N ASP A 77 8.70 3.13 -0.45
CA ASP A 77 7.62 3.56 0.43
C ASP A 77 7.94 3.35 1.92
N PHE A 78 8.69 2.30 2.27
CA PHE A 78 8.93 1.83 3.65
C PHE A 78 10.36 1.30 3.88
N MET A 79 11.38 2.11 3.57
CA MET A 79 12.79 1.74 3.68
C MET A 79 13.18 1.00 4.96
N SER A 80 12.71 1.44 6.14
CA SER A 80 13.07 0.79 7.41
C SER A 80 12.54 -0.65 7.49
N LEU A 81 11.30 -0.90 7.04
CA LEU A 81 10.72 -2.24 7.01
C LEU A 81 11.41 -3.10 5.95
N ALA A 82 11.67 -2.53 4.77
CA ALA A 82 12.39 -3.20 3.69
C ALA A 82 13.80 -3.63 4.14
N SER A 83 14.56 -2.71 4.75
CA SER A 83 15.89 -2.98 5.28
C SER A 83 15.86 -4.05 6.35
N LEU A 84 14.90 -4.01 7.27
CA LEU A 84 14.77 -5.02 8.31
C LEU A 84 14.49 -6.41 7.73
N CYS A 85 13.55 -6.52 6.78
CA CYS A 85 13.24 -7.78 6.12
C CYS A 85 14.41 -8.31 5.26
N CYS A 86 15.11 -7.44 4.53
CA CYS A 86 16.22 -7.84 3.64
C CYS A 86 17.52 -8.18 4.38
N ASN A 87 17.70 -7.71 5.63
CA ASN A 87 18.85 -8.06 6.47
C ASN A 87 18.55 -9.22 7.43
N ALA A 88 17.37 -9.85 7.33
CA ALA A 88 17.07 -11.03 8.12
C ALA A 88 17.96 -12.21 7.71
N ALA A 89 18.45 -12.96 8.70
CA ALA A 89 19.31 -14.13 8.48
C ALA A 89 18.59 -15.29 7.79
N THR A 90 17.25 -15.33 7.87
CA THR A 90 16.42 -16.37 7.25
C THR A 90 15.11 -15.79 6.72
N LEU A 91 14.50 -16.48 5.76
CA LEU A 91 13.15 -16.14 5.27
C LEU A 91 12.12 -16.11 6.40
N ARG A 92 12.19 -17.07 7.34
CA ARG A 92 11.30 -17.11 8.51
C ARG A 92 11.40 -15.82 9.34
N GLN A 93 12.63 -15.37 9.58
CA GLN A 93 12.85 -14.12 10.31
C GLN A 93 12.36 -12.90 9.52
N ALA A 94 12.55 -12.87 8.20
CA ALA A 94 12.01 -11.80 7.36
C ALA A 94 10.47 -11.73 7.43
N LEU A 95 9.79 -12.88 7.35
CA LEU A 95 8.33 -12.98 7.47
C LEU A 95 7.86 -12.53 8.86
N HIS A 96 8.55 -12.95 9.91
CA HIS A 96 8.26 -12.50 11.27
C HIS A 96 8.36 -10.98 11.41
N PHE A 97 9.45 -10.36 10.93
CA PHE A 97 9.60 -8.90 10.94
C PHE A 97 8.52 -8.20 10.13
N PHE A 98 8.20 -8.70 8.94
CA PHE A 98 7.14 -8.13 8.13
C PHE A 98 5.82 -8.11 8.88
N LEU A 99 5.41 -9.22 9.50
CA LEU A 99 4.14 -9.32 10.21
C LEU A 99 4.11 -8.49 11.50
N ALA A 100 5.21 -8.48 12.25
CA ALA A 100 5.30 -7.73 13.50
C ALA A 100 5.26 -6.21 13.28
N TYR A 101 5.84 -5.73 12.17
CA TYR A 101 6.06 -4.30 11.96
C TYR A 101 5.24 -3.69 10.80
N ARG A 102 4.60 -4.49 9.94
CA ARG A 102 3.63 -3.99 8.94
C ARG A 102 2.52 -3.13 9.57
N PRO A 103 1.92 -3.47 10.72
CA PRO A 103 0.86 -2.65 11.31
C PRO A 103 1.30 -1.21 11.61
N LEU A 104 2.60 -0.99 11.89
CA LEU A 104 3.13 0.36 12.14
C LEU A 104 3.08 1.29 10.92
N ILE A 105 3.09 0.74 9.71
CA ILE A 105 3.02 1.52 8.45
C ILE A 105 1.59 1.59 7.90
N GLY A 106 0.72 0.64 8.26
CA GLY A 106 -0.70 0.64 7.91
C GLY A 106 -1.35 -0.68 8.26
N GLU A 107 -2.58 -0.60 8.77
CA GLU A 107 -3.39 -1.74 9.15
C GLU A 107 -4.81 -1.52 8.62
N SER A 108 -5.18 -2.31 7.61
CA SER A 108 -6.55 -2.39 7.08
C SER A 108 -7.06 -3.83 6.98
N ASP A 109 -6.17 -4.82 7.16
CA ASP A 109 -6.46 -6.23 6.92
C ASP A 109 -5.90 -7.04 8.10
N GLU A 110 -6.68 -7.98 8.62
CA GLU A 110 -6.21 -8.96 9.59
C GLU A 110 -5.39 -10.01 8.82
N ILE A 111 -4.06 -9.95 8.96
CA ILE A 111 -3.17 -10.91 8.32
C ILE A 111 -2.85 -12.04 9.29
N ARG A 112 -3.09 -13.28 8.88
CA ARG A 112 -2.67 -14.48 9.61
C ARG A 112 -1.56 -15.21 8.85
N LEU A 113 -0.49 -15.55 9.57
CA LEU A 113 0.58 -16.43 9.09
C LEU A 113 0.42 -17.81 9.72
N GLN A 114 0.42 -18.83 8.89
CA GLN A 114 0.53 -20.24 9.29
C GLN A 114 1.81 -20.82 8.68
N GLU A 115 2.62 -21.45 9.51
CA GLU A 115 3.87 -22.10 9.08
C GLU A 115 3.70 -23.62 9.20
N GLU A 116 3.86 -24.35 8.10
CA GLU A 116 3.85 -25.83 8.05
C GLU A 116 5.05 -26.30 7.22
N GLU A 117 5.68 -27.42 7.59
CA GLU A 117 6.88 -28.04 6.97
C GLU A 117 7.36 -27.46 5.61
N GLY A 118 8.11 -26.35 5.68
CA GLY A 118 8.74 -25.71 4.52
C GLY A 118 7.89 -24.70 3.73
N GLN A 119 6.65 -24.48 4.15
CA GLN A 119 5.68 -23.57 3.54
C GLN A 119 5.19 -22.50 4.54
N ALA A 120 5.01 -21.29 4.04
CA ALA A 120 4.38 -20.19 4.76
C ALA A 120 3.08 -19.83 4.04
N ARG A 121 1.95 -19.94 4.75
CA ARG A 121 0.64 -19.54 4.23
C ARG A 121 0.22 -18.23 4.87
N ILE A 122 -0.07 -17.24 4.03
CA ILE A 122 -0.57 -15.92 4.44
C ILE A 122 -2.04 -15.84 4.05
N SER A 123 -2.90 -15.45 5.01
CA SER A 123 -4.33 -15.24 4.79
C SER A 123 -4.71 -13.80 5.13
N TYR A 124 -5.58 -13.21 4.32
CA TYR A 124 -6.12 -11.85 4.47
C TYR A 124 -7.61 -11.95 4.81
N HIS A 125 -8.07 -11.20 5.80
CA HIS A 125 -9.48 -11.10 6.21
C HIS A 125 -9.98 -9.66 6.14
#